data_AF-A0A925GNR9-F1
#
_entry.id   AF-A0A925GNR9-F1
#
_cell.length_a   1.000
_cell.length_b   1.000
_cell.length_c   1.000
_cell.angle_alpha   90.00
_cell.angle_beta   90.00
_cell.angle_gamma   90.00
#
_symmetry.space_group_name_H-M   'P 1'
#
loop_
_entity.id
_entity.type
_entity.pdbx_description
1 polymer ?
#
loop_
_entity_poly.entity_id
_entity_poly.type
_entity_poly.pdbx_seq_one_letter_code
_entity_poly.pdbx_strand_id
1 'polypeptide(L)'
;ARAVSDAWDKATGGHSDEGSLLTLFLTMATGSAPKTLLTEKTAATLIKKIRKSGLKVELATDFIAEHAPVQYHDDYLALWQDFIEDAQSTLQSDMDYQLHDALSLLRRECNVKA
;
A
#
# COMPACT_ATOMS: atom_id res chain seq x y z
N ALA A 1 -15.17 3.70 -23.88
CA ALA A 1 -14.26 2.95 -22.99
C ALA A 1 -13.72 3.94 -21.97
N ARG A 2 -13.86 3.66 -20.67
CA ARG A 2 -13.29 4.49 -19.59
C ARG A 2 -11.77 4.43 -19.72
N ALA A 3 -11.14 5.55 -20.05
CA ALA A 3 -9.70 5.63 -20.17
C ALA A 3 -9.08 5.46 -18.78
N VAL A 4 -8.13 4.53 -18.66
CA VAL A 4 -7.25 4.46 -17.50
C VAL A 4 -6.33 5.69 -17.56
N SER A 5 -6.10 6.35 -16.42
CA SER A 5 -5.20 7.49 -16.38
C SER A 5 -3.77 7.03 -16.69
N ASP A 6 -3.01 7.81 -17.46
CA ASP A 6 -1.56 7.60 -17.67
C ASP A 6 -0.81 7.49 -16.32
N ALA A 7 -1.28 8.20 -15.29
CA ALA A 7 -0.72 8.14 -13.95
C ALA A 7 -0.97 6.78 -13.28
N TRP A 8 -2.16 6.18 -13.50
CA TRP A 8 -2.49 4.86 -13.00
C TRP A 8 -1.69 3.77 -13.70
N ASP A 9 -1.63 3.79 -15.03
CA ASP A 9 -0.85 2.81 -15.81
C ASP A 9 0.63 2.86 -15.44
N LYS A 10 1.18 4.08 -15.25
CA LYS A 10 2.56 4.26 -14.81
C LYS A 10 2.80 3.75 -13.39
N ALA A 11 1.89 4.03 -12.45
CA ALA A 11 2.06 3.66 -11.05
C ALA A 11 1.90 2.15 -10.83
N THR A 12 0.93 1.54 -11.51
CA THR A 12 0.68 0.10 -11.44
C THR A 12 1.61 -0.72 -12.32
N GLY A 13 2.15 -0.15 -13.40
CA GLY A 13 2.93 -0.89 -14.38
C GLY A 13 2.13 -2.03 -15.04
N GLY A 14 0.80 -1.91 -15.09
CA GLY A 14 -0.12 -2.95 -15.58
C GLY A 14 -0.50 -4.02 -14.56
N HIS A 15 0.01 -3.95 -13.32
CA HIS A 15 -0.42 -4.83 -12.24
C HIS A 15 -1.82 -4.48 -11.75
N SER A 16 -2.65 -5.51 -11.52
CA SER A 16 -4.01 -5.36 -11.00
C SER A 16 -4.36 -6.37 -9.90
N ASP A 17 -3.40 -7.21 -9.50
CA ASP A 17 -3.55 -8.09 -8.35
C ASP A 17 -3.51 -7.29 -7.03
N GLU A 18 -4.29 -7.73 -6.06
CA GLU A 18 -4.48 -7.04 -4.78
C GLU A 18 -3.17 -6.78 -4.05
N GLY A 19 -2.26 -7.76 -4.01
CA GLY A 19 -0.97 -7.63 -3.34
C GLY A 19 -0.10 -6.52 -3.93
N SER A 20 -0.05 -6.41 -5.26
CA SER A 20 0.69 -5.34 -5.95
C SER A 20 0.04 -3.97 -5.74
N LEU A 21 -1.30 -3.90 -5.73
CA LEU A 21 -2.03 -2.65 -5.49
C LEU A 21 -1.90 -2.18 -4.04
N LEU A 22 -2.06 -3.07 -3.06
CA LEU A 22 -1.83 -2.76 -1.64
C LEU A 22 -0.40 -2.29 -1.39
N THR A 23 0.58 -2.91 -2.06
CA THR A 23 1.98 -2.46 -2.00
C THR A 23 2.14 -1.04 -2.51
N LEU A 24 1.51 -0.73 -3.65
CA LEU A 24 1.52 0.59 -4.26
C LEU A 24 0.89 1.61 -3.32
N PHE A 25 -0.32 1.35 -2.83
CA PHE A 25 -1.06 2.22 -1.91
C PHE A 25 -0.27 2.47 -0.62
N LEU A 26 0.31 1.43 -0.03
CA LEU A 26 1.14 1.57 1.16
C LEU A 26 2.39 2.43 0.90
N THR A 27 3.06 2.26 -0.24
CA THR A 27 4.22 3.09 -0.58
C THR A 27 3.84 4.56 -0.73
N MET A 28 2.66 4.87 -1.29
CA MET A 28 2.14 6.23 -1.40
C MET A 28 1.73 6.81 -0.04
N ALA A 29 1.01 6.04 0.78
CA ALA A 29 0.57 6.45 2.11
C ALA A 29 1.73 6.68 3.09
N THR A 30 2.90 6.10 2.82
CA THR A 30 4.15 6.41 3.56
C THR A 30 4.93 7.59 2.98
N GLY A 31 4.46 8.22 1.90
CA GLY A 31 5.18 9.26 1.17
C GLY A 31 6.49 8.76 0.56
N SER A 32 6.53 7.50 0.15
CA SER A 32 7.67 6.88 -0.54
C SER A 32 7.39 6.83 -2.04
N ALA A 33 8.42 6.56 -2.85
CA ALA A 33 8.22 6.37 -4.28
C ALA A 33 7.24 5.20 -4.53
N PRO A 34 6.21 5.36 -5.40
CA PRO A 34 5.24 4.32 -5.70
C PRO A 34 5.92 3.05 -6.22
N LYS A 35 5.59 1.89 -5.64
CA LYS A 35 6.13 0.59 -6.04
C LYS A 35 5.06 -0.50 -5.92
N THR A 36 5.05 -1.43 -6.86
CA THR A 36 4.21 -2.64 -6.80
C THR A 36 4.94 -3.86 -6.23
N LEU A 37 6.24 -3.73 -5.93
CA LEU A 37 7.07 -4.80 -5.36
C LEU A 37 8.00 -4.25 -4.28
N LEU A 38 8.05 -4.92 -3.14
CA LEU A 38 9.00 -4.65 -2.07
C LEU A 38 10.01 -5.78 -1.94
N THR A 39 11.22 -5.42 -1.50
CA THR A 39 12.12 -6.36 -0.83
C THR A 39 11.85 -6.33 0.66
N GLU A 40 12.18 -7.39 1.40
CA GLU A 40 12.05 -7.38 2.87
C GLU A 40 12.74 -6.17 3.53
N LYS A 41 13.92 -5.80 3.05
CA LYS A 41 14.64 -4.62 3.53
C LYS A 41 13.84 -3.33 3.33
N THR A 42 13.17 -3.19 2.19
CA THR A 42 12.33 -2.02 1.90
C THR A 42 11.08 -2.04 2.76
N ALA A 43 10.43 -3.20 2.93
CA ALA A 43 9.28 -3.39 3.80
C ALA A 43 9.61 -2.99 5.25
N ALA A 44 10.73 -3.47 5.80
CA ALA A 44 11.20 -3.08 7.13
C ALA A 44 11.46 -1.57 7.25
N THR A 45 11.97 -0.94 6.18
CA THR A 45 12.19 0.51 6.13
C THR A 45 10.87 1.28 6.13
N LEU A 46 9.86 0.80 5.38
CA LEU A 46 8.53 1.39 5.38
C LEU A 46 7.87 1.30 6.75
N ILE A 47 7.92 0.15 7.42
CA ILE A 47 7.37 -0.02 8.78
C ILE A 47 8.01 0.98 9.74
N LYS A 48 9.34 1.12 9.73
CA LYS A 48 10.03 2.12 10.55
C LYS A 48 9.59 3.55 10.25
N LYS A 49 9.35 3.86 8.97
CA LYS A 49 8.84 5.17 8.54
C LYS A 49 7.41 5.39 9.07
N ILE A 50 6.54 4.41 8.94
CA ILE A 50 5.17 4.44 9.48
C ILE A 50 5.17 4.75 10.98
N ARG A 51 5.99 4.05 11.75
CA ARG A 51 6.08 4.28 13.21
C ARG A 51 6.68 5.63 13.57
N LYS A 52 7.56 6.17 12.73
CA LYS A 52 8.22 7.46 12.97
C LYS A 52 7.34 8.66 12.58
N SER A 53 6.65 8.59 11.44
CA SER A 53 5.97 9.75 10.83
C SER A 53 4.46 9.57 10.67
N GLY A 54 3.92 8.43 11.10
CA GLY A 54 2.55 8.04 10.84
C GLY A 54 2.36 7.50 9.41
N LEU A 55 1.12 7.07 9.15
CA LEU A 55 0.64 6.59 7.86
C LEU A 55 -0.43 7.57 7.37
N LYS A 56 -0.25 8.12 6.16
CA LYS A 56 -1.17 9.07 5.53
C LYS A 56 -2.11 8.33 4.59
N VAL A 57 -3.14 7.72 5.17
CA VAL A 57 -4.10 6.85 4.48
C VAL A 57 -4.76 7.58 3.30
N GLU A 58 -5.01 8.87 3.47
CA GLU A 58 -5.62 9.78 2.50
C GLU A 58 -4.87 9.85 1.18
N LEU A 59 -3.53 9.74 1.16
CA LEU A 59 -2.75 9.85 -0.08
C LEU A 59 -3.06 8.71 -1.06
N ALA A 60 -3.34 7.52 -0.56
CA ALA A 60 -3.74 6.40 -1.41
C ALA A 60 -5.21 6.52 -1.82
N THR A 61 -6.10 6.94 -0.90
CA THR A 61 -7.52 7.19 -1.20
C THR A 61 -7.68 8.23 -2.31
N ASP A 62 -6.98 9.36 -2.22
CA ASP A 62 -7.01 10.43 -3.21
C ASP A 62 -6.47 9.95 -4.56
N PHE A 63 -5.37 9.19 -4.56
CA PHE A 63 -4.81 8.61 -5.78
C PHE A 63 -5.79 7.67 -6.48
N ILE A 64 -6.50 6.82 -5.72
CA ILE A 64 -7.52 5.92 -6.26
C ILE A 64 -8.67 6.75 -6.86
N ALA A 65 -9.16 7.75 -6.12
CA ALA A 65 -10.21 8.68 -6.59
C ALA A 65 -9.86 9.43 -7.87
N GLU A 66 -8.63 9.88 -8.01
CA GLU A 66 -8.24 10.72 -9.14
C GLU A 66 -7.84 9.91 -10.38
N HIS A 67 -7.30 8.70 -10.20
CA HIS A 67 -6.61 8.00 -11.29
C HIS A 67 -7.10 6.59 -11.58
N ALA A 68 -7.77 5.92 -10.64
CA ALA A 68 -8.21 4.55 -10.86
C ALA A 68 -9.23 4.45 -12.01
N PRO A 69 -9.26 3.33 -12.75
CA PRO A 69 -10.32 3.07 -13.71
C PRO A 69 -11.67 3.12 -12.99
N VAL A 70 -12.58 3.98 -13.45
CA VAL A 70 -13.87 4.24 -12.77
C VAL A 70 -14.72 2.96 -12.57
N GLN A 71 -14.48 1.91 -13.36
CA GLN A 71 -15.17 0.62 -13.19
C GLN A 71 -14.70 -0.19 -11.97
N TYR A 72 -13.53 0.09 -11.42
CA TYR A 72 -12.93 -0.59 -10.25
C TYR A 72 -12.68 0.36 -9.08
N HIS A 73 -13.21 1.58 -9.16
CA HIS A 73 -12.91 2.64 -8.19
C HIS A 73 -13.38 2.26 -6.78
N ASP A 74 -14.64 1.85 -6.65
CA ASP A 74 -15.21 1.41 -5.37
C ASP A 74 -14.49 0.17 -4.83
N ASP A 75 -14.16 -0.79 -5.70
CA ASP A 75 -13.46 -2.04 -5.32
C ASP A 75 -12.07 -1.75 -4.77
N TYR A 76 -11.27 -0.89 -5.42
CA TYR A 76 -9.93 -0.54 -4.95
C TYR A 76 -9.95 0.33 -3.71
N LEU A 77 -10.99 1.17 -3.56
CA LEU A 77 -11.17 1.95 -2.34
C LEU A 77 -11.52 1.05 -1.16
N ALA A 78 -12.44 0.10 -1.34
CA ALA A 78 -12.80 -0.89 -0.32
C ALA A 78 -11.58 -1.75 0.06
N LEU A 79 -10.86 -2.29 -0.93
CA LEU A 79 -9.62 -3.04 -0.71
C LEU A 79 -8.63 -2.28 0.17
N TRP A 80 -8.43 -0.99 -0.10
CA TRP A 80 -7.52 -0.17 0.69
C TRP A 80 -8.03 0.09 2.11
N GLN A 81 -9.33 0.38 2.26
CA GLN A 81 -9.94 0.64 3.56
C GLN A 81 -9.92 -0.59 4.47
N ASP A 82 -10.29 -1.75 3.93
CA ASP A 82 -10.28 -3.03 4.64
C ASP A 82 -8.87 -3.38 5.13
N PHE A 83 -7.86 -3.21 4.26
CA PHE A 83 -6.47 -3.40 4.66
C PHE A 83 -6.05 -2.46 5.80
N ILE A 84 -6.44 -1.18 5.76
CA ILE A 84 -6.08 -0.22 6.80
C ILE A 84 -6.76 -0.55 8.13
N GLU A 85 -8.04 -0.92 8.10
CA GLU A 85 -8.79 -1.31 9.31
C GLU A 85 -8.07 -2.43 10.07
N ASP A 86 -7.61 -3.46 9.36
CA ASP A 86 -6.95 -4.62 9.95
C ASP A 86 -5.46 -4.40 10.27
N ALA A 87 -4.74 -3.69 9.39
CA ALA A 87 -3.28 -3.62 9.44
C ALA A 87 -2.72 -2.46 10.26
N GLN A 88 -3.44 -1.34 10.37
CA GLN A 88 -2.86 -0.08 10.86
C GLN A 88 -2.29 -0.21 12.27
N SER A 89 -3.00 -0.89 13.18
CA SER A 89 -2.58 -1.12 14.55
C SER A 89 -1.26 -1.90 14.63
N THR A 90 -1.13 -2.96 13.83
CA THR A 90 0.08 -3.80 13.76
C THR A 90 1.26 -3.04 13.16
N LEU A 91 1.02 -2.27 12.09
CA LEU A 91 2.06 -1.48 11.42
C LEU A 91 2.60 -0.35 12.32
N GLN A 92 1.73 0.27 13.12
CA GLN A 92 2.07 1.39 14.01
C GLN A 92 2.53 0.97 15.42
N SER A 93 2.32 -0.29 15.82
CA SER A 93 2.69 -0.79 17.14
C SER A 93 4.17 -0.57 17.47
N ASP A 94 4.46 0.07 18.59
CA ASP A 94 5.82 0.27 19.12
C ASP A 94 6.33 -0.92 19.93
N MET A 95 5.44 -1.84 20.32
CA MET A 95 5.74 -3.03 21.13
C MET A 95 6.47 -4.14 20.35
N ASP A 96 6.39 -4.12 19.02
CA ASP A 96 7.07 -5.07 18.12
C ASP A 96 8.46 -4.55 17.73
N TYR A 97 9.42 -4.62 18.66
CA TYR A 97 10.78 -4.07 18.47
C TYR A 97 11.54 -4.70 17.29
N GLN A 98 11.24 -5.97 16.95
CA GLN A 98 11.89 -6.70 15.87
C GLN A 98 11.14 -6.60 14.53
N LEU A 99 10.00 -5.92 14.50
CA LEU A 99 9.13 -5.76 13.33
C LEU A 99 8.55 -7.10 12.83
N HIS A 100 8.51 -8.16 13.64
CA HIS A 100 8.15 -9.50 13.19
C HIS A 100 6.69 -9.57 12.76
N ASP A 101 5.79 -9.01 13.55
CA ASP A 101 4.35 -9.04 13.28
C ASP A 101 4.05 -8.15 12.07
N ALA A 102 4.63 -6.95 12.05
CA ALA A 102 4.48 -6.02 10.92
C ALA A 102 5.04 -6.59 9.61
N LEU A 103 6.20 -7.25 9.63
CA LEU A 103 6.75 -7.90 8.44
C LEU A 103 5.93 -9.11 7.99
N SER A 104 5.44 -9.92 8.93
CA SER A 104 4.59 -11.07 8.60
C SER A 104 3.29 -10.63 7.96
N LEU A 105 2.69 -9.53 8.45
CA LEU A 105 1.54 -8.90 7.83
C LEU A 105 1.86 -8.42 6.40
N LEU A 106 2.96 -7.69 6.21
CA LEU A 106 3.31 -7.21 4.86
C LEU A 106 3.62 -8.35 3.88
N ARG A 107 4.22 -9.46 4.33
CA ARG A 107 4.44 -10.64 3.46
C ARG A 107 3.13 -11.34 3.07
N ARG A 108 2.08 -11.21 3.88
CA ARG A 108 0.77 -11.82 3.63
C ARG A 108 -0.08 -10.98 2.68
N GLU A 109 -0.14 -9.67 2.95
CA GLU A 109 -1.05 -8.75 2.26
C GLU A 109 -0.42 -8.01 1.08
N CYS A 110 0.90 -7.78 1.12
CA CYS A 110 1.61 -7.03 0.08
C CYS A 110 2.51 -7.95 -0.76
N ASN A 111 2.90 -7.47 -1.92
CA ASN A 111 3.85 -8.10 -2.82
C ASN A 111 5.28 -7.87 -2.30
N VAL A 112 5.69 -8.71 -1.35
CA VAL A 112 7.03 -8.70 -0.77
C VAL A 112 7.83 -9.89 -1.28
N LYS A 113 8.92 -9.61 -1.98
CA LYS A 113 9.90 -10.62 -2.37
C LYS A 113 10.84 -10.92 -1.20
N ALA A 114 10.87 -12.19 -0.81
CA ALA A 114 11.86 -12.77 0.10
C ALA A 114 13.28 -12.70 -0.49
#